data_AF-A0A812PHN4-F1
#
_entry.id   AF-A0A812PHN4-F1
#
_cell.length_a   1.000
_cell.length_b   1.000
_cell.length_c   1.000
_cell.angle_alpha   90.00
_cell.angle_beta   90.00
_cell.angle_gamma   90.00
#
_symmetry.space_group_name_H-M   'P 1'
#
loop_
_entity.id
_entity.type
_entity.pdbx_description
1 polymer ?
#
loop_
_entity_poly.entity_id
_entity_poly.type
_entity_poly.pdbx_seq_one_letter_code
_entity_poly.pdbx_strand_id
1 'polypeptide(L)'
;MGGFTKIRAEQGEKQKALEERDMAVFQEVLPEAVSKANAAEDAVEKAVITSEMISAGGDDLDEVRQAVQEAQKAMGEARIFLNAKQASARRHLERAGAPQKNEELGEPKQQGNVIAFGIPQVRALKADPKLTATSCGYVAEEYTLSSASVDSFIPGLVYLPGFLTVAEEQELLAAIEAATWDGDNKSRRTQQYGYGFHWRHRHSNALVKLEPPRDAMPACSEAILERLVRDGHLASSAFDQCIVNDYTGGQGIKAHRDREFFGEAVVGFSLRDRAIMDFRCIRSGEVRAVLLEPRSVLILTKDARWSWQHAITPAPTLLWRGSTLPRGHRTSLTFRSIADWGVVAEA
;
A
#
# COMPACT_ATOMS: atom_id res chain seq x y z
N MET A 1 21.59 -40.86 -32.80
CA MET A 1 21.38 -39.57 -32.10
C MET A 1 20.09 -38.83 -32.48
N GLY A 2 19.22 -39.31 -33.38
CA GLY A 2 18.03 -38.56 -33.83
C GLY A 2 16.71 -38.72 -33.03
N GLY A 3 16.62 -39.67 -32.08
CA GLY A 3 15.37 -39.97 -31.35
C GLY A 3 15.08 -39.03 -30.17
N PHE A 4 16.11 -38.57 -29.45
CA PHE A 4 15.96 -37.74 -28.25
C PHE A 4 15.55 -36.29 -28.54
N THR A 5 16.00 -35.74 -29.67
CA THR A 5 15.64 -34.39 -30.13
C THR A 5 14.18 -34.31 -30.59
N LYS A 6 13.64 -35.38 -31.17
CA LYS A 6 12.25 -35.43 -31.63
C LYS A 6 11.26 -35.50 -30.46
N ILE A 7 11.55 -36.30 -29.43
CA ILE A 7 10.72 -36.40 -28.21
C ILE A 7 10.70 -35.07 -27.44
N ARG A 8 11.85 -34.37 -27.34
CA ARG A 8 11.93 -33.09 -26.65
C ARG A 8 11.21 -31.96 -27.40
N ALA A 9 11.21 -31.99 -28.73
CA ALA A 9 10.44 -31.07 -29.56
C ALA A 9 8.92 -31.32 -29.42
N GLU A 10 8.49 -32.59 -29.48
CA GLU A 10 7.08 -32.97 -29.31
C GLU A 10 6.55 -32.66 -27.90
N GLN A 11 7.40 -32.76 -26.86
CA GLN A 11 7.06 -32.35 -25.49
C GLN A 11 6.96 -30.82 -25.36
N GLY A 12 7.86 -30.07 -26.02
CA GLY A 12 7.81 -28.60 -26.04
C GLY A 12 6.57 -28.06 -26.75
N GLU A 13 6.16 -28.68 -27.86
CA GLU A 13 4.93 -28.31 -28.57
C GLU A 13 3.67 -28.63 -27.76
N LYS A 14 3.64 -29.76 -27.05
CA LYS A 14 2.53 -30.11 -26.14
C LYS A 14 2.42 -29.14 -24.96
N GLN A 15 3.55 -28.72 -24.39
CA GLN A 15 3.59 -27.76 -23.30
C GLN A 15 3.10 -26.37 -23.76
N LYS A 16 3.56 -25.92 -24.93
CA LYS A 16 3.12 -24.66 -25.52
C LYS A 16 1.62 -24.65 -25.83
N ALA A 17 1.10 -25.76 -26.37
CA ALA A 17 -0.33 -25.92 -26.63
C ALA A 17 -1.16 -25.96 -25.33
N LEU A 18 -0.60 -26.44 -24.22
CA LEU A 18 -1.25 -26.40 -22.91
C LEU A 18 -1.29 -24.96 -22.36
N GLU A 19 -0.19 -24.24 -22.43
CA GLU A 19 -0.08 -22.84 -21.98
C GLU A 19 -0.99 -21.90 -22.80
N GLU A 20 -1.10 -22.10 -24.11
CA GLU A 20 -2.00 -21.34 -24.96
C GLU A 20 -3.48 -21.60 -24.60
N ARG A 21 -3.83 -22.84 -24.23
CA ARG A 21 -5.18 -23.19 -23.77
C ARG A 21 -5.49 -22.63 -22.39
N ASP A 22 -4.54 -22.69 -21.46
CA ASP A 22 -4.69 -22.13 -20.12
C ASP A 22 -4.82 -20.60 -20.16
N MET A 23 -4.03 -19.95 -21.03
CA MET A 23 -4.14 -18.51 -21.28
C MET A 23 -5.49 -18.13 -21.90
N ALA A 24 -6.01 -18.93 -22.83
CA ALA A 24 -7.33 -18.69 -23.42
C ALA A 24 -8.46 -18.81 -22.38
N VAL A 25 -8.41 -19.82 -21.51
CA VAL A 25 -9.37 -19.98 -20.40
C VAL A 25 -9.25 -18.82 -19.40
N PHE A 26 -8.03 -18.36 -19.11
CA PHE A 26 -7.80 -17.21 -18.24
C PHE A 26 -8.38 -15.93 -18.84
N GLN A 27 -8.16 -15.68 -20.12
CA GLN A 27 -8.71 -14.52 -20.84
C GLN A 27 -10.24 -14.56 -20.94
N GLU A 28 -10.84 -15.75 -20.98
CA GLU A 28 -12.30 -15.92 -20.97
C GLU A 28 -12.91 -15.64 -19.58
N VAL A 29 -12.27 -16.10 -18.51
CA VAL A 29 -12.84 -16.03 -17.15
C VAL A 29 -12.52 -14.72 -16.44
N LEU A 30 -11.36 -14.12 -16.69
CA LEU A 30 -10.89 -12.92 -15.98
C LEU A 30 -11.85 -11.72 -16.10
N PRO A 31 -12.39 -11.37 -17.29
CA PRO A 31 -13.29 -10.22 -17.41
C PRO A 31 -14.56 -10.36 -16.56
N GLU A 32 -15.16 -11.56 -16.53
CA GLU A 32 -16.37 -11.81 -15.73
C GLU A 32 -16.05 -11.85 -14.22
N ALA A 33 -14.89 -12.39 -13.84
CA ALA A 33 -14.43 -12.37 -12.45
C ALA A 33 -14.19 -10.94 -11.95
N VAL A 34 -13.53 -10.11 -12.75
CA VAL A 34 -13.29 -8.68 -12.46
C VAL A 34 -14.61 -7.93 -12.39
N SER A 35 -15.52 -8.14 -13.34
CA SER A 35 -16.84 -7.51 -13.33
C SER A 35 -17.66 -7.85 -12.08
N LYS A 36 -17.66 -9.12 -11.64
CA LYS A 36 -18.38 -9.53 -10.43
C LYS A 36 -17.74 -9.02 -9.15
N ALA A 37 -16.40 -8.94 -9.11
CA ALA A 37 -15.69 -8.35 -7.98
C ALA A 37 -15.99 -6.86 -7.85
N ASN A 38 -15.94 -6.12 -8.97
CA ASN A 38 -16.28 -4.69 -9.00
C ASN A 38 -17.75 -4.45 -8.61
N ALA A 39 -18.69 -5.25 -9.13
CA ALA A 39 -20.09 -5.13 -8.76
C ALA A 39 -20.35 -5.42 -7.27
N ALA A 40 -19.59 -6.34 -6.67
CA ALA A 40 -19.66 -6.58 -5.23
C ALA A 40 -19.05 -5.41 -4.43
N GLU A 41 -17.96 -4.82 -4.91
CA GLU A 41 -17.33 -3.64 -4.31
C GLU A 41 -18.28 -2.42 -4.34
N ASP A 42 -18.87 -2.13 -5.50
CA ASP A 42 -19.84 -1.04 -5.69
C ASP A 42 -21.08 -1.22 -4.81
N ALA A 43 -21.59 -2.44 -4.68
CA ALA A 43 -22.76 -2.73 -3.85
C ALA A 43 -22.47 -2.56 -2.35
N VAL A 44 -21.28 -2.96 -1.90
CA VAL A 44 -20.82 -2.73 -0.52
C VAL A 44 -20.65 -1.24 -0.26
N GLU A 45 -20.05 -0.50 -1.19
CA GLU A 45 -19.88 0.94 -1.07
C GLU A 45 -21.23 1.66 -1.01
N LYS A 46 -22.19 1.29 -1.86
CA LYS A 46 -23.56 1.79 -1.82
C LYS A 46 -24.24 1.51 -0.47
N ALA A 47 -24.13 0.29 0.05
CA ALA A 47 -24.72 -0.07 1.34
C ALA A 47 -24.13 0.72 2.51
N VAL A 48 -22.81 0.97 2.48
CA VAL A 48 -22.11 1.81 3.46
C VAL A 48 -22.61 3.25 3.36
N ILE A 49 -22.69 3.82 2.15
CA ILE A 49 -23.18 5.19 1.94
C ILE A 49 -24.64 5.33 2.41
N THR A 50 -25.53 4.40 2.05
CA THR A 50 -26.95 4.43 2.46
C THR A 50 -27.09 4.31 3.98
N SER A 51 -26.31 3.45 4.64
CA SER A 51 -26.30 3.34 6.12
C SER A 51 -25.87 4.62 6.81
N GLU A 52 -25.05 5.41 6.14
CA GLU A 52 -24.43 6.62 6.69
C GLU A 52 -25.28 7.87 6.44
N MET A 53 -26.06 7.93 5.36
CA MET A 53 -27.05 9.00 5.13
C MET A 53 -28.16 9.02 6.19
N ILE A 54 -28.54 7.85 6.72
CA ILE A 54 -29.54 7.76 7.81
C ILE A 54 -29.00 8.32 9.13
N SER A 55 -27.73 8.02 9.44
CA SER A 55 -27.07 8.54 10.65
C SER A 55 -26.88 10.06 10.62
N ALA A 56 -26.97 10.69 9.44
CA ALA A 56 -26.87 12.13 9.22
C ALA A 56 -28.23 12.86 9.14
N GLY A 57 -29.35 12.16 9.35
CA GLY A 57 -30.69 12.77 9.49
C GLY A 57 -31.76 12.33 8.48
N GLY A 58 -31.67 11.13 7.89
CA GLY A 58 -32.74 10.50 7.10
C GLY A 58 -33.32 9.26 7.79
N ASP A 59 -34.63 9.03 7.73
CA ASP A 59 -35.33 8.03 8.58
C ASP A 59 -35.71 6.70 7.87
N ASP A 60 -35.12 6.33 6.73
CA ASP A 60 -35.56 5.14 5.98
C ASP A 60 -34.70 3.86 6.19
N LEU A 61 -34.79 3.28 7.40
CA LEU A 61 -34.05 2.06 7.77
C LEU A 61 -34.29 0.86 6.82
N ASP A 62 -35.38 0.85 6.06
CA ASP A 62 -35.68 -0.21 5.09
C ASP A 62 -34.82 -0.08 3.81
N GLU A 63 -34.46 1.15 3.41
CA GLU A 63 -33.51 1.41 2.32
C GLU A 63 -32.10 0.87 2.65
N VAL A 64 -31.65 1.01 3.91
CA VAL A 64 -30.37 0.44 4.38
C VAL A 64 -30.40 -1.07 4.40
N ARG A 65 -31.48 -1.67 4.89
CA ARG A 65 -31.64 -3.13 4.87
C ARG A 65 -31.62 -3.66 3.45
N GLN A 66 -32.27 -2.98 2.52
CA GLN A 66 -32.26 -3.35 1.11
C GLN A 66 -30.86 -3.22 0.51
N ALA A 67 -30.15 -2.13 0.74
CA ALA A 67 -28.79 -1.95 0.24
C ALA A 67 -27.79 -2.98 0.82
N VAL A 68 -27.90 -3.31 2.11
CA VAL A 68 -27.09 -4.36 2.74
C VAL A 68 -27.40 -5.74 2.15
N GLN A 69 -28.67 -6.05 1.88
CA GLN A 69 -29.06 -7.30 1.22
C GLN A 69 -28.54 -7.37 -0.22
N GLU A 70 -28.56 -6.26 -0.97
CA GLU A 70 -27.97 -6.15 -2.31
C GLU A 70 -26.46 -6.41 -2.27
N ALA A 71 -25.74 -5.82 -1.32
CA ALA A 71 -24.30 -6.05 -1.11
C ALA A 71 -23.99 -7.52 -0.77
N GLN A 72 -24.74 -8.10 0.17
CA GLN A 72 -24.57 -9.50 0.55
C GLN A 72 -24.84 -10.46 -0.62
N LYS A 73 -25.84 -10.15 -1.45
CA LYS A 73 -26.15 -10.92 -2.65
C LYS A 73 -25.02 -10.83 -3.68
N ALA A 74 -24.52 -9.63 -3.99
CA ALA A 74 -23.43 -9.43 -4.94
C ALA A 74 -22.14 -10.13 -4.49
N MET A 75 -21.79 -10.04 -3.20
CA MET A 75 -20.67 -10.79 -2.62
C MET A 75 -20.88 -12.31 -2.71
N GLY A 76 -22.10 -12.78 -2.47
CA GLY A 76 -22.48 -14.18 -2.61
C GLY A 76 -22.29 -14.69 -4.04
N GLU A 77 -22.75 -13.94 -5.03
CA GLU A 77 -22.63 -14.26 -6.46
C GLU A 77 -21.17 -14.28 -6.92
N ALA A 78 -20.36 -13.29 -6.52
CA ALA A 78 -18.93 -13.27 -6.78
C ALA A 78 -18.23 -14.49 -6.17
N ARG A 79 -18.55 -14.83 -4.91
CA ARG A 79 -17.97 -15.99 -4.22
C ARG A 79 -18.37 -17.32 -4.88
N ILE A 80 -19.65 -17.49 -5.23
CA ILE A 80 -20.13 -18.69 -5.93
C ILE A 80 -19.44 -18.83 -7.28
N PHE A 81 -19.31 -17.74 -8.03
CA PHE A 81 -18.64 -17.75 -9.33
C PHE A 81 -17.17 -18.14 -9.23
N LEU A 82 -16.42 -17.52 -8.31
CA LEU A 82 -15.01 -17.84 -8.08
C LEU A 82 -14.83 -19.29 -7.63
N ASN A 83 -15.66 -19.77 -6.69
CA ASN A 83 -15.63 -21.15 -6.24
C ASN A 83 -15.99 -22.14 -7.36
N ALA A 84 -16.98 -21.82 -8.20
CA ALA A 84 -17.36 -22.66 -9.34
C ALA A 84 -16.26 -22.74 -10.39
N LYS A 85 -15.60 -21.61 -10.71
CA LYS A 85 -14.47 -21.58 -11.64
C LYS A 85 -13.24 -22.28 -11.06
N GLN A 86 -12.97 -22.13 -9.76
CA GLN A 86 -11.92 -22.87 -9.06
C GLN A 86 -12.19 -24.38 -9.05
N ALA A 87 -13.43 -24.81 -8.83
CA ALA A 87 -13.82 -26.22 -8.92
C ALA A 87 -13.78 -26.76 -10.36
N SER A 88 -14.06 -25.93 -11.37
CA SER A 88 -13.89 -26.29 -12.77
C SER A 88 -12.41 -26.49 -13.10
N ALA A 89 -11.54 -25.57 -12.68
CA ALA A 89 -10.09 -25.66 -12.85
C ALA A 89 -9.51 -26.91 -12.17
N ARG A 90 -9.98 -27.24 -10.95
CA ARG A 90 -9.61 -28.49 -10.25
C ARG A 90 -10.01 -29.74 -11.04
N ARG A 91 -11.25 -29.79 -11.57
CA ARG A 91 -11.72 -30.91 -12.41
C ARG A 91 -10.95 -31.05 -13.73
N HIS A 92 -10.47 -29.94 -14.30
CA HIS A 92 -9.59 -29.96 -15.46
C HIS A 92 -8.20 -30.52 -15.12
N LEU A 93 -7.62 -30.15 -13.98
CA LEU A 93 -6.34 -30.69 -13.50
C LEU A 93 -6.42 -32.19 -13.17
N GLU A 94 -7.54 -32.65 -12.59
CA GLU A 94 -7.79 -34.08 -12.32
C GLU A 94 -7.91 -34.91 -13.61
N ARG A 95 -8.59 -34.39 -14.65
CA ARG A 95 -8.67 -35.03 -15.98
C ARG A 95 -7.34 -35.07 -16.73
N ALA A 96 -6.42 -34.14 -16.41
CA ALA A 96 -5.07 -34.09 -16.98
C ALA A 96 -4.08 -35.06 -16.29
N GLY A 97 -4.53 -35.88 -15.33
CA GLY A 97 -3.70 -36.88 -14.66
C GLY A 97 -2.74 -36.29 -13.62
N ALA A 98 -2.98 -35.08 -13.13
CA ALA A 98 -2.18 -34.50 -12.05
C ALA A 98 -2.48 -35.23 -10.73
N PRO A 99 -1.46 -35.66 -9.96
CA PRO A 99 -1.67 -36.41 -8.73
C PRO A 99 -2.42 -35.58 -7.68
N GLN A 100 -3.42 -36.20 -7.05
CA GLN A 100 -4.15 -35.66 -5.90
C GLN A 100 -3.18 -35.45 -4.74
N LYS A 101 -2.79 -34.20 -4.48
CA LYS A 101 -2.26 -33.81 -3.17
C LYS A 101 -3.45 -33.63 -2.23
N ASN A 102 -3.60 -34.55 -1.28
CA ASN A 102 -4.38 -34.34 -0.07
C ASN A 102 -3.97 -33.01 0.55
N GLU A 103 -4.96 -32.22 1.00
CA GLU A 103 -4.79 -30.96 1.71
C GLU A 103 -4.10 -31.19 3.07
N GLU A 104 -2.79 -31.43 3.07
CA GLU A 104 -1.95 -30.89 4.13
C GLU A 104 -1.76 -29.39 3.86
N LEU A 105 -1.96 -28.57 4.89
CA LEU A 105 -1.68 -27.13 4.91
C LEU A 105 -0.43 -26.82 4.07
N GLY A 106 -0.67 -26.32 2.85
CA GLY A 106 0.32 -26.29 1.78
C GLY A 106 1.68 -25.81 2.24
N GLU A 107 2.73 -26.41 1.67
CA GLU A 107 4.10 -25.96 1.87
C GLU A 107 4.21 -24.43 1.71
N PRO A 108 5.08 -23.77 2.50
CA PRO A 108 5.27 -22.33 2.43
C PRO A 108 5.41 -21.87 0.97
N LYS A 109 4.45 -21.07 0.49
CA LYS A 109 4.61 -20.39 -0.80
C LYS A 109 5.52 -19.19 -0.58
N GLN A 110 6.82 -19.40 -0.72
CA GLN A 110 7.83 -18.36 -0.71
C GLN A 110 7.86 -17.71 -2.09
N GLN A 111 7.60 -16.40 -2.17
CA GLN A 111 7.69 -15.63 -3.41
C GLN A 111 8.74 -14.55 -3.22
N GLY A 112 9.91 -14.77 -3.84
CA GLY A 112 11.10 -13.99 -3.54
C GLY A 112 11.50 -14.14 -2.09
N ASN A 113 11.64 -13.02 -1.38
CA ASN A 113 12.01 -12.96 0.03
C ASN A 113 10.80 -12.86 0.99
N VAL A 114 9.58 -13.08 0.49
CA VAL A 114 8.35 -12.98 1.27
C VAL A 114 7.74 -14.35 1.51
N ILE A 115 7.31 -14.57 2.75
CA ILE A 115 6.50 -15.70 3.18
C ILE A 115 5.04 -15.25 3.29
N ALA A 116 4.12 -15.89 2.55
CA ALA A 116 2.71 -15.48 2.51
C ALA A 116 1.97 -15.60 3.86
N PHE A 117 0.98 -14.72 4.08
CA PHE A 117 0.09 -14.73 5.27
C PHE A 117 -0.73 -16.01 5.44
N GLY A 118 -0.88 -16.82 4.39
CA GLY A 118 -1.55 -18.12 4.48
C GLY A 118 -0.86 -19.11 5.43
N ILE A 119 0.33 -18.78 5.91
CA ILE A 119 1.04 -19.49 6.96
C ILE A 119 0.70 -18.84 8.30
N PRO A 120 0.21 -19.60 9.30
CA PRO A 120 0.00 -19.07 10.64
C PRO A 120 1.26 -18.40 11.17
N GLN A 121 1.12 -17.21 11.76
CA GLN A 121 2.23 -16.42 12.28
C GLN A 121 3.19 -17.23 13.17
N VAL A 122 2.65 -18.11 14.02
CA VAL A 122 3.45 -19.01 14.89
C VAL A 122 4.35 -19.94 14.07
N ARG A 123 3.86 -20.45 12.94
CA ARG A 123 4.64 -21.32 12.05
C ARG A 123 5.71 -20.51 11.30
N ALA A 124 5.37 -19.30 10.83
CA ALA A 124 6.34 -18.40 10.22
C ALA A 124 7.47 -18.04 11.21
N LEU A 125 7.13 -17.62 12.42
CA LEU A 125 8.09 -17.27 13.48
C LEU A 125 8.91 -18.46 13.98
N LYS A 126 8.38 -19.69 13.94
CA LYS A 126 9.17 -20.89 14.24
C LYS A 126 10.24 -21.15 13.16
N ALA A 127 9.94 -20.83 11.90
CA ALA A 127 10.89 -20.99 10.81
C ALA A 127 12.00 -19.93 10.87
N ASP A 128 11.62 -18.67 11.14
CA ASP A 128 12.56 -17.60 11.45
C ASP A 128 11.98 -16.68 12.55
N PRO A 129 12.55 -16.71 13.77
CA PRO A 129 12.03 -15.93 14.89
C PRO A 129 12.24 -14.43 14.71
N LYS A 130 13.02 -13.99 13.72
CA LYS A 130 13.32 -12.58 13.45
C LYS A 130 12.55 -12.00 12.28
N LEU A 131 11.44 -12.62 11.88
CA LEU A 131 10.60 -12.09 10.82
C LEU A 131 9.92 -10.77 11.20
N THR A 132 9.65 -9.98 10.18
CA THR A 132 8.87 -8.74 10.21
C THR A 132 7.61 -8.93 9.38
N ALA A 133 6.45 -8.54 9.92
CA ALA A 133 5.20 -8.55 9.16
C ALA A 133 5.11 -7.31 8.26
N THR A 134 4.66 -7.53 7.03
CA THR A 134 4.50 -6.54 5.95
C THR A 134 3.17 -6.77 5.24
N SER A 135 2.75 -5.87 4.37
CA SER A 135 1.46 -5.95 3.67
C SER A 135 1.39 -7.13 2.68
N CYS A 136 2.52 -7.77 2.38
CA CYS A 136 2.61 -8.92 1.50
C CYS A 136 2.81 -10.26 2.24
N GLY A 137 3.07 -10.24 3.55
CA GLY A 137 3.44 -11.41 4.33
C GLY A 137 4.59 -11.11 5.29
N TYR A 138 5.52 -12.04 5.45
CA TYR A 138 6.65 -11.90 6.37
C TYR A 138 7.99 -11.86 5.63
N VAL A 139 8.91 -11.00 6.10
CA VAL A 139 10.28 -10.88 5.56
C VAL A 139 11.32 -11.02 6.68
N ALA A 140 12.49 -11.57 6.36
CA ALA A 140 13.60 -11.79 7.30
C ALA A 140 14.39 -10.52 7.63
N GLU A 141 15.22 -10.58 8.67
CA GLU A 141 15.94 -9.43 9.24
C GLU A 141 16.81 -8.68 8.19
N GLU A 142 17.44 -9.39 7.27
CA GLU A 142 18.29 -8.83 6.22
C GLU A 142 17.53 -7.97 5.18
N TYR A 143 16.20 -8.12 5.12
CA TYR A 143 15.33 -7.30 4.28
C TYR A 143 14.65 -6.16 5.06
N THR A 144 15.16 -5.88 6.26
CA THR A 144 14.62 -4.86 7.14
C THR A 144 15.71 -3.85 7.54
N LEU A 145 15.39 -2.56 7.51
CA LEU A 145 16.29 -1.50 7.97
C LEU A 145 15.92 -1.12 9.39
N SER A 146 16.83 -1.36 10.34
CA SER A 146 16.72 -0.76 11.69
C SER A 146 17.33 0.63 11.69
N SER A 147 16.97 1.43 12.71
CA SER A 147 17.49 2.78 12.94
C SER A 147 19.00 2.89 13.09
N ALA A 148 19.75 1.81 13.22
CA ALA A 148 21.21 1.85 13.34
C ALA A 148 21.96 1.65 12.01
N SER A 149 21.26 1.39 10.90
CA SER A 149 21.89 1.03 9.61
C SER A 149 21.74 2.14 8.58
N VAL A 150 22.87 2.55 8.00
CA VAL A 150 22.97 3.72 7.09
C VAL A 150 23.03 3.34 5.62
N ASP A 151 23.33 2.08 5.30
CA ASP A 151 23.37 1.61 3.91
C ASP A 151 21.98 1.21 3.46
N SER A 152 21.27 2.23 2.95
CA SER A 152 19.97 2.07 2.34
C SER A 152 20.05 1.09 1.18
N PHE A 153 19.37 -0.02 1.37
CA PHE A 153 19.47 -1.18 0.52
C PHE A 153 18.62 -1.00 -0.77
N ILE A 154 17.79 0.05 -0.85
CA ILE A 154 17.10 0.49 -2.08
C ILE A 154 17.82 1.74 -2.59
N PRO A 155 18.31 1.77 -3.84
CA PRO A 155 18.93 2.96 -4.39
C PRO A 155 18.01 4.19 -4.30
N GLY A 156 18.51 5.26 -3.66
CA GLY A 156 17.81 6.53 -3.48
C GLY A 156 16.82 6.59 -2.31
N LEU A 157 16.66 5.51 -1.53
CA LEU A 157 16.02 5.59 -0.21
C LEU A 157 17.05 6.15 0.79
N VAL A 158 16.67 7.07 1.66
CA VAL A 158 17.50 7.52 2.80
C VAL A 158 16.63 7.56 4.03
N TYR A 159 17.12 7.04 5.15
CA TYR A 159 16.41 7.05 6.42
C TYR A 159 17.30 7.69 7.50
N LEU A 160 16.80 8.74 8.15
CA LEU A 160 17.50 9.53 9.14
C LEU A 160 16.74 9.44 10.48
N PRO A 161 17.15 8.56 11.40
CA PRO A 161 16.50 8.40 12.70
C PRO A 161 16.80 9.61 13.61
N GLY A 162 15.80 10.09 14.34
CA GLY A 162 15.99 11.16 15.33
C GLY A 162 16.53 12.48 14.75
N PHE A 163 16.31 12.72 13.45
CA PHE A 163 16.76 13.94 12.77
C PHE A 163 16.02 15.19 13.26
N LEU A 164 14.76 15.05 13.67
CA LEU A 164 13.99 16.12 14.28
C LEU A 164 14.32 16.18 15.78
N THR A 165 14.50 17.40 16.27
CA THR A 165 14.57 17.64 17.72
C THR A 165 13.20 17.44 18.36
N VAL A 166 13.17 17.29 19.69
CA VAL A 166 11.90 17.21 20.43
C VAL A 166 11.10 18.52 20.26
N ALA A 167 11.78 19.67 20.25
CA ALA A 167 11.14 20.97 20.09
C ALA A 167 10.49 21.12 18.70
N GLU A 168 11.19 20.71 17.64
CA GLU A 168 10.66 20.72 16.26
C GLU A 168 9.44 19.81 16.12
N GLU A 169 9.45 18.61 16.71
CA GLU A 169 8.26 17.74 16.71
C GLU A 169 7.09 18.39 17.44
N GLN A 170 7.32 19.00 18.60
CA GLN A 170 6.27 19.69 19.36
C GLN A 170 5.69 20.88 18.60
N GLU A 171 6.53 21.68 17.94
CA GLU A 171 6.10 22.83 17.15
C GLU A 171 5.29 22.39 15.92
N LEU A 172 5.75 21.37 15.18
CA LEU A 172 5.00 20.77 14.08
C LEU A 172 3.64 20.24 14.54
N LEU A 173 3.61 19.50 15.64
CA LEU A 173 2.37 18.95 16.19
C LEU A 173 1.41 20.04 16.64
N ALA A 174 1.91 21.11 17.27
CA ALA A 174 1.09 22.25 17.67
C ALA A 174 0.47 22.96 16.45
N ALA A 175 1.26 23.17 15.39
CA ALA A 175 0.77 23.76 14.14
C ALA A 175 -0.29 22.88 13.46
N ILE A 176 -0.08 21.55 13.44
CA ILE A 176 -1.02 20.58 12.86
C ILE A 176 -2.33 20.55 13.65
N GLU A 177 -2.28 20.53 14.99
CA GLU A 177 -3.51 20.48 15.81
C GLU A 177 -4.29 21.81 15.78
N ALA A 178 -3.62 22.94 15.58
CA ALA A 178 -4.28 24.24 15.40
C ALA A 178 -4.97 24.39 14.02
N ALA A 179 -4.60 23.54 13.07
CA ALA A 179 -5.10 23.55 11.70
C ALA A 179 -6.38 22.72 11.53
N THR A 180 -7.27 23.16 10.63
CA THR A 180 -8.45 22.38 10.22
C THR A 180 -8.04 21.11 9.47
N TRP A 181 -8.78 20.01 9.64
CA TRP A 181 -8.60 18.78 8.86
C TRP A 181 -9.47 18.84 7.59
N ASP A 182 -8.92 18.52 6.43
CA ASP A 182 -9.59 18.70 5.10
C ASP A 182 -10.59 17.58 4.77
N GLY A 183 -10.93 16.76 5.76
CA GLY A 183 -11.87 15.65 5.67
C GLY A 183 -11.37 14.41 6.40
N ASP A 184 -12.31 13.65 6.94
CA ASP A 184 -12.06 12.31 7.45
C ASP A 184 -12.22 11.33 6.27
N ASN A 185 -11.15 11.15 5.48
CA ASN A 185 -11.11 9.93 4.69
C ASN A 185 -11.06 8.81 5.74
N LYS A 186 -12.09 7.97 5.85
CA LYS A 186 -12.28 7.05 7.02
C LYS A 186 -11.12 6.09 7.29
N SER A 187 -10.09 6.07 6.42
CA SER A 187 -8.84 5.34 6.63
C SER A 187 -7.79 6.11 7.45
N ARG A 188 -7.86 7.45 7.52
CA ARG A 188 -6.99 8.38 8.29
C ARG A 188 -7.38 9.84 8.04
N ARG A 189 -7.18 10.72 9.02
CA ARG A 189 -7.38 12.17 8.80
C ARG A 189 -6.26 12.76 7.97
N THR A 190 -6.56 13.79 7.16
CA THR A 190 -5.55 14.45 6.33
C THR A 190 -5.63 15.98 6.37
N GLN A 191 -4.48 16.64 6.23
CA GLN A 191 -4.37 18.07 5.90
C GLN A 191 -3.49 18.22 4.66
N GLN A 192 -3.82 19.15 3.78
CA GLN A 192 -3.16 19.40 2.50
C GLN A 192 -2.76 20.87 2.46
N TYR A 193 -1.53 21.11 2.03
CA TYR A 193 -0.86 22.41 2.00
C TYR A 193 -0.36 22.68 0.58
N GLY A 194 -0.55 23.91 0.10
CA GLY A 194 -0.32 24.31 -1.30
C GLY A 194 -1.31 23.66 -2.27
N TYR A 195 -1.02 22.43 -2.68
CA TYR A 195 -1.82 21.66 -3.63
C TYR A 195 -2.49 20.44 -2.99
N GLY A 196 -3.68 20.10 -3.48
CA GLY A 196 -4.43 18.99 -2.93
C GLY A 196 -5.22 18.18 -3.94
N PHE A 197 -5.58 16.98 -3.51
CA PHE A 197 -6.49 16.09 -4.21
C PHE A 197 -7.91 16.51 -3.88
N HIS A 198 -8.65 16.97 -4.89
CA HIS A 198 -10.03 17.40 -4.69
C HIS A 198 -10.97 16.18 -4.59
N TRP A 199 -11.72 16.07 -3.50
CA TRP A 199 -12.60 14.93 -3.25
C TRP A 199 -13.71 14.77 -4.30
N ARG A 200 -14.19 15.89 -4.89
CA ARG A 200 -15.18 15.90 -5.99
C ARG A 200 -14.64 15.37 -7.33
N HIS A 201 -13.32 15.29 -7.47
CA HIS A 201 -12.65 14.89 -8.70
C HIS A 201 -11.76 13.65 -8.47
N ARG A 202 -12.10 12.82 -7.48
CA ARG A 202 -11.34 11.60 -7.16
C ARG A 202 -11.14 10.68 -8.38
N HIS A 203 -12.06 10.73 -9.34
CA HIS A 203 -11.99 10.01 -10.62
C HIS A 203 -11.06 10.65 -11.67
N SER A 204 -10.83 11.97 -11.63
CA SER A 204 -9.94 12.63 -12.60
C SER A 204 -8.47 12.54 -12.23
N ASN A 205 -8.13 12.09 -11.01
CA ASN A 205 -6.76 12.01 -10.50
C ASN A 205 -5.98 13.35 -10.59
N ALA A 206 -6.68 14.48 -10.72
CA ALA A 206 -6.06 15.79 -10.86
C ALA A 206 -5.59 16.33 -9.50
N LEU A 207 -4.41 16.98 -9.52
CA LEU A 207 -3.94 17.81 -8.42
C LEU A 207 -4.37 19.25 -8.72
N VAL A 208 -5.10 19.87 -7.80
CA VAL A 208 -5.55 21.26 -7.94
C VAL A 208 -4.89 22.12 -6.89
N LYS A 209 -4.66 23.39 -7.22
CA LYS A 209 -4.29 24.37 -6.21
C LYS A 209 -5.49 24.53 -5.27
N LEU A 210 -5.26 24.44 -3.96
CA LEU A 210 -6.35 24.57 -2.98
C LEU A 210 -6.86 26.01 -2.96
N GLU A 211 -8.16 26.21 -2.74
CA GLU A 211 -8.76 27.54 -2.58
C GLU A 211 -9.66 27.61 -1.33
N PRO A 212 -9.43 28.54 -0.39
CA PRO A 212 -8.19 29.32 -0.25
C PRO A 212 -7.02 28.38 0.04
N PRO A 213 -5.85 28.59 -0.55
CA PRO A 213 -4.73 27.69 -0.34
C PRO A 213 -4.25 27.81 1.11
N ARG A 214 -3.96 26.66 1.70
CA ARG A 214 -3.16 26.60 2.92
C ARG A 214 -1.70 26.80 2.51
N ASP A 215 -1.38 28.06 2.17
CA ASP A 215 -0.13 28.46 1.51
C ASP A 215 1.10 28.23 2.38
N ALA A 216 0.99 28.55 3.68
CA ALA A 216 2.10 28.37 4.61
C ALA A 216 2.21 26.90 5.02
N MET A 217 3.35 26.28 4.70
CA MET A 217 3.71 24.94 5.18
C MET A 217 3.68 24.89 6.72
N PRO A 218 3.51 23.71 7.34
CA PRO A 218 3.53 23.59 8.80
C PRO A 218 4.77 24.26 9.42
N ALA A 219 4.59 24.91 10.58
CA ALA A 219 5.65 25.69 11.23
C ALA A 219 6.95 24.87 11.40
N CYS A 220 8.10 25.56 11.32
CA CYS A 220 9.47 25.03 11.32
C CYS A 220 9.83 23.99 10.24
N SER A 221 8.88 23.49 9.43
CA SER A 221 9.16 22.49 8.39
C SER A 221 10.17 22.96 7.34
N GLU A 222 10.09 24.22 6.91
CA GLU A 222 11.03 24.81 5.94
C GLU A 222 12.47 24.79 6.48
N ALA A 223 12.69 25.18 7.74
CA ALA A 223 14.02 25.16 8.37
C ALA A 223 14.60 23.75 8.47
N ILE A 224 13.75 22.73 8.69
CA ILE A 224 14.15 21.32 8.70
C ILE A 224 14.54 20.86 7.28
N LEU A 225 13.77 21.25 6.26
CA LEU A 225 14.06 20.95 4.84
C LEU A 225 15.36 21.63 4.38
N GLU A 226 15.59 22.88 4.77
CA GLU A 226 16.85 23.58 4.54
C GLU A 226 18.03 22.90 5.22
N ARG A 227 17.83 22.36 6.44
CA ARG A 227 18.86 21.57 7.12
C ARG A 227 19.20 20.30 6.33
N LEU A 228 18.22 19.60 5.77
CA LEU A 228 18.46 18.43 4.90
C LEU A 228 19.27 18.80 3.65
N VAL A 229 19.05 19.97 3.06
CA VAL A 229 19.87 20.46 1.93
C VAL A 229 21.29 20.77 2.39
N ARG A 230 21.44 21.50 3.49
CA ARG A 230 22.74 21.88 4.07
C ARG A 230 23.60 20.66 4.39
N ASP A 231 22.97 19.61 4.91
CA ASP A 231 23.63 18.35 5.29
C ASP A 231 23.87 17.43 4.08
N GLY A 232 23.47 17.85 2.87
CA GLY A 232 23.73 17.15 1.61
C GLY A 232 22.76 15.99 1.31
N HIS A 233 21.65 15.89 2.04
CA HIS A 233 20.63 14.85 1.83
C HIS A 233 19.65 15.18 0.70
N LEU A 234 19.47 16.47 0.39
CA LEU A 234 18.57 16.96 -0.66
C LEU A 234 19.28 18.00 -1.54
N ALA A 235 18.88 18.07 -2.81
CA ALA A 235 19.36 19.10 -3.73
C ALA A 235 18.63 20.44 -3.57
N SER A 236 17.38 20.41 -3.09
CA SER A 236 16.53 21.59 -2.91
C SER A 236 15.56 21.38 -1.75
N SER A 237 15.22 22.46 -1.05
CA SER A 237 14.17 22.52 -0.02
C SER A 237 12.84 23.05 -0.57
N ALA A 238 12.77 23.38 -1.86
CA ALA A 238 11.57 23.90 -2.49
C ALA A 238 10.58 22.76 -2.78
N PHE A 239 9.47 22.77 -2.04
CA PHE A 239 8.35 21.84 -2.22
C PHE A 239 7.04 22.64 -2.30
N ASP A 240 6.23 22.35 -3.31
CA ASP A 240 4.95 23.06 -3.55
C ASP A 240 3.79 22.45 -2.76
N GLN A 241 3.99 21.24 -2.24
CA GLN A 241 2.92 20.43 -1.67
C GLN A 241 3.38 19.73 -0.39
N CYS A 242 2.54 19.79 0.63
CA CYS A 242 2.66 18.93 1.82
C CYS A 242 1.32 18.26 2.13
N ILE A 243 1.35 16.95 2.43
CA ILE A 243 0.21 16.25 3.02
C ILE A 243 0.56 15.75 4.42
N VAL A 244 -0.27 16.13 5.39
CA VAL A 244 -0.28 15.54 6.72
C VAL A 244 -1.24 14.35 6.70
N ASN A 245 -0.78 13.20 7.18
CA ASN A 245 -1.60 12.02 7.39
C ASN A 245 -1.57 11.64 8.88
N ASP A 246 -2.74 11.42 9.46
CA ASP A 246 -2.89 11.15 10.87
C ASP A 246 -3.61 9.82 11.10
N TYR A 247 -2.86 8.85 11.62
CA TYR A 247 -3.25 7.44 11.74
C TYR A 247 -3.57 7.10 13.19
N THR A 248 -4.77 6.56 13.43
CA THR A 248 -5.21 6.02 14.72
C THR A 248 -5.64 4.57 14.56
N GLY A 249 -5.80 3.83 15.67
CA GLY A 249 -6.50 2.53 15.66
C GLY A 249 -5.97 1.46 14.70
N GLY A 250 -4.65 1.40 14.48
CA GLY A 250 -4.05 0.40 13.58
C GLY A 250 -4.30 0.63 12.08
N GLN A 251 -4.72 1.83 11.70
CA GLN A 251 -4.89 2.26 10.31
C GLN A 251 -3.61 2.09 9.48
N GLY A 252 -3.75 1.95 8.16
CA GLY A 252 -2.64 1.82 7.24
C GLY A 252 -2.87 2.56 5.93
N ILE A 253 -1.96 2.38 5.00
CA ILE A 253 -2.08 2.88 3.63
C ILE A 253 -1.68 1.77 2.67
N LYS A 254 -2.53 1.53 1.66
CA LYS A 254 -2.28 0.50 0.65
C LYS A 254 -1.00 0.80 -0.13
N ALA A 255 -0.38 -0.25 -0.68
CA ALA A 255 0.80 -0.12 -1.52
C ALA A 255 0.55 0.81 -2.72
N HIS A 256 1.36 1.85 -2.85
CA HIS A 256 1.26 2.82 -3.94
C HIS A 256 2.62 3.44 -4.25
N ARG A 257 2.70 4.16 -5.37
CA ARG A 257 3.76 5.11 -5.68
C ARG A 257 3.18 6.52 -5.61
N ASP A 258 3.99 7.48 -5.20
CA ASP A 258 3.67 8.89 -5.44
C ASP A 258 3.45 9.12 -6.94
N ARG A 259 2.43 9.93 -7.25
CA ARG A 259 1.99 10.21 -8.62
C ARG A 259 3.12 10.83 -9.43
N GLU A 260 3.10 10.60 -10.74
CA GLU A 260 4.21 10.97 -11.64
C GLU A 260 4.34 12.48 -11.83
N PHE A 261 3.26 13.24 -11.63
CA PHE A 261 3.28 14.70 -11.63
C PHE A 261 3.98 15.31 -10.41
N PHE A 262 4.40 14.51 -9.43
CA PHE A 262 5.32 14.96 -8.38
C PHE A 262 6.77 14.75 -8.82
N GLY A 263 7.65 15.66 -8.41
CA GLY A 263 9.07 15.64 -8.73
C GLY A 263 9.85 14.45 -8.18
N GLU A 264 11.18 14.57 -8.33
CA GLU A 264 12.14 13.51 -8.03
C GLU A 264 12.19 13.13 -6.55
N ALA A 265 12.11 14.12 -5.65
CA ALA A 265 12.23 13.89 -4.22
C ALA A 265 10.87 13.84 -3.53
N VAL A 266 10.65 12.81 -2.70
CA VAL A 266 9.56 12.74 -1.72
C VAL A 266 10.18 12.67 -0.34
N VAL A 267 9.79 13.59 0.55
CA VAL A 267 10.35 13.67 1.91
C VAL A 267 9.25 13.45 2.93
N GLY A 268 9.42 12.46 3.79
CA GLY A 268 8.49 12.09 4.84
C GLY A 268 9.03 12.36 6.24
N PHE A 269 8.29 13.07 7.08
CA PHE A 269 8.57 13.19 8.52
C PHE A 269 7.64 12.25 9.30
N SER A 270 8.17 11.52 10.28
CA SER A 270 7.36 10.70 11.19
C SER A 270 7.34 11.31 12.58
N LEU A 271 6.14 11.54 13.12
CA LEU A 271 5.90 12.14 14.44
C LEU A 271 5.06 11.20 15.31
N ARG A 272 5.13 11.40 16.63
CA ARG A 272 4.41 10.66 17.68
C ARG A 272 4.89 9.22 17.85
N ASP A 273 4.33 8.28 17.10
CA ASP A 273 4.63 6.85 17.25
C ASP A 273 5.17 6.22 15.96
N ARG A 274 5.78 5.06 16.14
CA ARG A 274 6.47 4.31 15.11
C ARG A 274 5.51 3.63 14.13
N ALA A 275 6.00 3.31 12.95
CA ALA A 275 5.31 2.45 11.99
C ALA A 275 6.31 1.62 11.17
N ILE A 276 5.86 0.46 10.70
CA ILE A 276 6.57 -0.29 9.67
C ILE A 276 6.08 0.22 8.31
N MET A 277 7.01 0.73 7.50
CA MET A 277 6.77 1.04 6.11
C MET A 277 7.35 -0.06 5.24
N ASP A 278 6.50 -0.67 4.43
CA ASP A 278 6.86 -1.72 3.50
C ASP A 278 7.19 -1.08 2.15
N PHE A 279 8.20 -1.58 1.47
CA PHE A 279 8.59 -1.23 0.12
C PHE A 279 8.53 -2.48 -0.75
N ARG A 280 7.81 -2.42 -1.88
CA ARG A 280 7.70 -3.53 -2.84
C ARG A 280 8.21 -3.12 -4.20
N CYS A 281 9.23 -3.82 -4.70
CA CYS A 281 9.75 -3.60 -6.05
C CYS A 281 8.71 -4.05 -7.07
N ILE A 282 8.36 -3.16 -8.00
CA ILE A 282 7.33 -3.44 -9.02
C ILE A 282 7.78 -4.57 -9.95
N ARG A 283 9.07 -4.60 -10.29
CA ARG A 283 9.62 -5.55 -11.26
C ARG A 283 9.91 -6.92 -10.65
N SER A 284 10.64 -6.97 -9.54
CA SER A 284 11.07 -8.24 -8.94
C SER A 284 10.06 -8.81 -7.94
N GLY A 285 9.13 -7.99 -7.45
CA GLY A 285 8.22 -8.37 -6.36
C GLY A 285 8.90 -8.45 -4.98
N GLU A 286 10.19 -8.13 -4.90
CA GLU A 286 10.96 -8.10 -3.65
C GLU A 286 10.33 -7.10 -2.66
N VAL A 287 10.25 -7.48 -1.38
CA VAL A 287 9.69 -6.64 -0.33
C VAL A 287 10.74 -6.33 0.72
N ARG A 288 10.86 -5.07 1.10
CA ARG A 288 11.74 -4.63 2.18
C ARG A 288 10.96 -3.77 3.15
N ALA A 289 11.42 -3.66 4.39
CA ALA A 289 10.71 -2.89 5.41
C ALA A 289 11.63 -1.95 6.17
N VAL A 290 11.11 -0.78 6.55
CA VAL A 290 11.80 0.19 7.41
C VAL A 290 10.93 0.45 8.64
N LEU A 291 11.53 0.36 9.83
CA LEU A 291 10.87 0.82 11.05
C LEU A 291 11.08 2.33 11.17
N LEU A 292 10.02 3.09 10.86
CA LEU A 292 9.96 4.53 11.01
C LEU A 292 9.75 4.86 12.48
N GLU A 293 10.77 5.38 13.13
CA GLU A 293 10.71 5.85 14.52
C GLU A 293 10.14 7.28 14.58
N PRO A 294 9.64 7.73 15.73
CA PRO A 294 9.30 9.14 15.93
C PRO A 294 10.50 10.04 15.66
N ARG A 295 10.25 11.26 15.17
CA ARG A 295 11.27 12.27 14.82
C ARG A 295 12.23 11.84 13.72
N SER A 296 11.87 10.85 12.91
CA SER A 296 12.68 10.42 11.78
C SER A 296 12.27 11.08 10.46
N VAL A 297 13.23 11.17 9.55
CA VAL A 297 13.04 11.60 8.17
C VAL A 297 13.29 10.42 7.23
N LEU A 298 12.42 10.28 6.23
CA LEU A 298 12.54 9.33 5.13
C LEU A 298 12.58 10.10 3.82
N ILE A 299 13.55 9.83 2.96
CA ILE A 299 13.68 10.47 1.64
C ILE A 299 13.63 9.39 0.57
N LEU A 300 12.78 9.60 -0.43
CA LEU A 300 12.68 8.73 -1.61
C LEU A 300 13.15 9.50 -2.84
N THR A 301 14.16 8.96 -3.51
CA THR A 301 14.67 9.39 -4.83
C THR A 301 14.97 8.14 -5.67
N LYS A 302 15.30 8.29 -6.95
CA LYS A 302 15.74 7.22 -7.86
C LYS A 302 14.81 6.00 -7.79
N ASP A 303 15.35 4.81 -7.57
CA ASP A 303 14.54 3.59 -7.53
C ASP A 303 13.50 3.62 -6.41
N ALA A 304 13.84 4.14 -5.23
CA ALA A 304 12.87 4.23 -4.13
C ALA A 304 11.63 5.08 -4.48
N ARG A 305 11.79 6.08 -5.35
CA ARG A 305 10.72 6.95 -5.86
C ARG A 305 9.94 6.33 -7.02
N TRP A 306 10.64 5.67 -7.95
CA TRP A 306 10.10 5.31 -9.27
C TRP A 306 9.83 3.82 -9.46
N SER A 307 10.64 2.96 -8.83
CA SER A 307 10.65 1.51 -9.08
C SER A 307 10.00 0.71 -7.94
N TRP A 308 9.72 1.35 -6.81
CA TRP A 308 9.17 0.72 -5.61
C TRP A 308 7.85 1.36 -5.18
N GLN A 309 6.88 0.52 -4.82
CA GLN A 309 5.67 0.94 -4.11
C GLN A 309 5.93 0.94 -2.61
N HIS A 310 5.25 1.79 -1.85
CA HIS A 310 5.32 1.79 -0.40
C HIS A 310 3.94 1.70 0.26
N ALA A 311 3.88 1.08 1.44
CA ALA A 311 2.67 0.81 2.19
C ALA A 311 2.91 0.92 3.70
N ILE A 312 1.84 1.09 4.47
CA ILE A 312 1.83 0.83 5.91
C ILE A 312 0.72 -0.18 6.15
N THR A 313 1.07 -1.35 6.68
CA THR A 313 0.10 -2.43 6.90
C THR A 313 -0.95 -2.06 7.95
N PRO A 314 -2.26 -2.17 7.67
CA PRO A 314 -3.29 -2.08 8.71
C PRO A 314 -3.19 -3.27 9.67
N ALA A 315 -2.91 -3.00 10.94
CA ALA A 315 -2.71 -4.01 11.97
C ALA A 315 -2.79 -3.38 13.37
N PRO A 316 -3.30 -4.12 14.38
CA PRO A 316 -3.41 -3.62 15.76
C PRO A 316 -2.05 -3.51 16.47
N THR A 317 -1.06 -4.28 16.02
CA THR A 317 0.30 -4.29 16.56
C THR A 317 1.32 -4.35 15.41
N LEU A 318 2.57 -4.02 15.70
CA LEU A 318 3.67 -4.14 14.75
C LEU A 318 4.49 -5.37 15.10
N LEU A 319 4.72 -6.27 14.13
CA LEU A 319 5.68 -7.36 14.30
C LEU A 319 6.98 -6.95 13.62
N TRP A 320 8.00 -6.62 14.41
CA TRP A 320 9.31 -6.18 13.94
C TRP A 320 10.41 -7.07 14.50
N ARG A 321 11.15 -7.74 13.63
CA ARG A 321 12.28 -8.61 13.99
C ARG A 321 11.97 -9.55 15.17
N GLY A 322 10.84 -10.25 15.11
CA GLY A 322 10.39 -11.16 16.17
C GLY A 322 9.74 -10.52 17.38
N SER A 323 9.75 -9.18 17.48
CA SER A 323 9.15 -8.44 18.57
C SER A 323 7.77 -7.93 18.19
N THR A 324 6.79 -8.14 19.07
CA THR A 324 5.47 -7.49 18.96
C THR A 324 5.54 -6.16 19.68
N LEU A 325 5.45 -5.06 18.94
CA LEU A 325 5.44 -3.70 19.46
C LEU A 325 4.01 -3.17 19.49
N PRO A 326 3.65 -2.37 20.51
CA PRO A 326 2.38 -1.65 20.50
C PRO A 326 2.36 -0.68 19.32
N ARG A 327 1.16 -0.39 18.85
CA ARG A 327 0.92 0.61 17.82
C ARG A 327 0.03 1.70 18.37
N GLY A 328 0.54 2.92 18.37
CA GLY A 328 -0.17 4.11 18.83
C GLY A 328 -0.55 5.05 17.69
N HIS A 329 -0.76 6.29 18.08
CA HIS A 329 -1.14 7.39 17.22
C HIS A 329 0.09 7.89 16.47
N ARG A 330 0.06 7.86 15.13
CA ARG A 330 1.15 8.33 14.28
C ARG A 330 0.68 9.47 13.41
N THR A 331 1.51 10.51 13.29
CA THR A 331 1.31 11.58 12.32
C THR A 331 2.51 11.63 11.39
N SER A 332 2.28 11.89 10.11
CA SER A 332 3.36 12.12 9.16
C SER A 332 3.09 13.26 8.22
N LEU A 333 4.15 13.99 7.89
CA LEU A 333 4.15 15.00 6.83
C LEU A 333 4.86 14.43 5.62
N THR A 334 4.35 14.67 4.42
CA THR A 334 4.98 14.27 3.17
C THR A 334 5.08 15.46 2.23
N PHE A 335 6.30 15.88 1.91
CA PHE A 335 6.64 17.03 1.06
C PHE A 335 7.01 16.58 -0.34
N ARG A 336 6.45 17.27 -1.35
CA ARG A 336 6.59 16.96 -2.78
C ARG A 336 6.57 18.25 -3.61
N SER A 337 7.41 18.31 -4.63
CA SER A 337 7.35 19.36 -5.64
C SER A 337 6.46 18.91 -6.79
N ILE A 338 5.86 19.85 -7.50
CA ILE A 338 5.16 19.56 -8.75
C ILE A 338 6.20 19.51 -9.85
N ALA A 339 6.16 18.44 -10.66
CA ALA A 339 7.03 18.34 -11.82
C ALA A 339 6.64 19.40 -12.86
N ASP A 340 7.61 19.95 -13.59
CA ASP A 340 7.39 21.03 -14.58
C ASP A 340 6.32 20.70 -15.66
N TRP A 341 6.02 19.42 -15.88
CA TRP A 341 5.00 18.94 -16.83
C TRP A 341 3.66 18.57 -16.16
N GLY A 342 3.54 18.72 -14.84
CA GLY A 342 2.35 18.39 -14.09
C GLY A 342 1.17 19.21 -14.56
N VAL A 343 0.18 18.54 -15.18
CA VAL A 343 -1.08 19.17 -15.56
C VAL A 343 -1.79 19.63 -14.27
N VAL A 344 -1.65 20.91 -13.97
CA VAL A 344 -2.54 21.62 -13.05
C VAL A 344 -3.83 21.80 -13.83
N ALA A 345 -4.90 21.11 -13.44
CA ALA A 345 -6.21 21.46 -13.96
C ALA A 345 -6.52 22.88 -13.46
N GLU A 346 -6.69 23.84 -14.38
CA GLU A 346 -7.29 25.12 -14.04
C GLU A 346 -8.68 24.86 -13.45
N ALA A 347 -8.96 25.53 -12.33
CA ALA A 347 -10.13 25.31 -11.49
C ALA A 347 -11.46 25.54 -12.22
#